data_AF-A0ABD3KPJ7-F1
#
_entry.id   AF-A0ABD3KPJ7-F1
#
_cell.length_a   1.000
_cell.length_b   1.000
_cell.length_c   1.000
_cell.angle_alpha   90.00
_cell.angle_beta   90.00
_cell.angle_gamma   90.00
#
_symmetry.space_group_name_H-M   'P 1'
#
loop_
_entity.id
_entity.type
_entity.pdbx_description
1 polymer ?
#
loop_
_entity_poly.entity_id
_entity_poly.type
_entity_poly.pdbx_seq_one_letter_code
_entity_poly.pdbx_strand_id
1 'polypeptide(L)'
;MAMLMAGASHVLIPKFEAKSAIEIVEKHDVIALVTVLAKFKDQEAYVGKPAPHVELRTNGDDFIGIGTVPTRGLDLMIGYADQFLASDSSAQSWTGTDDVGFTDEHQLWLIGQESSRIKTRGANGYP
;
A
#
# COMPACT_ATOMS: atom_id res chain seq x y z
N MET A 1 7.08 -10.08 -10.98
CA MET A 1 8.43 -10.07 -11.57
C MET A 1 9.54 -10.25 -10.53
N ALA A 2 9.53 -9.59 -9.37
CA ALA A 2 10.60 -9.72 -8.36
C ALA A 2 10.95 -11.19 -8.00
N MET A 3 9.96 -12.03 -7.74
CA MET A 3 10.16 -13.45 -7.45
C MET A 3 10.76 -14.24 -8.64
N LEU A 4 10.43 -13.87 -9.89
CA LEU A 4 11.04 -14.48 -11.07
C LEU A 4 12.52 -14.08 -11.20
N MET A 5 12.83 -12.80 -10.94
CA MET A 5 14.20 -12.29 -10.94
C MET A 5 15.05 -12.93 -9.82
N ALA A 6 14.42 -13.30 -8.71
CA ALA A 6 15.05 -14.03 -7.60
C ALA A 6 15.18 -15.56 -7.87
N GLY A 7 14.74 -16.06 -9.03
CA GLY A 7 14.77 -17.49 -9.36
C GLY A 7 13.75 -18.34 -8.57
N ALA A 8 12.75 -17.71 -7.94
CA ALA A 8 11.75 -18.40 -7.15
C ALA A 8 10.69 -19.10 -8.01
N SER A 9 10.24 -20.26 -7.56
CA SER A 9 9.10 -20.99 -8.13
C SER A 9 7.79 -20.40 -7.64
N HIS A 10 6.83 -20.18 -8.55
CA HIS A 10 5.52 -19.63 -8.22
C HIS A 10 4.47 -20.73 -8.19
N VAL A 11 3.80 -20.89 -7.06
CA VAL A 11 2.64 -21.76 -6.91
C VAL A 11 1.40 -20.89 -6.83
N LEU A 12 0.57 -20.91 -7.88
CA LEU A 12 -0.65 -20.08 -7.96
C LEU A 12 -1.85 -20.88 -7.45
N ILE A 13 -2.59 -20.31 -6.50
CA ILE A 13 -3.83 -20.86 -5.94
C ILE A 13 -4.99 -19.94 -6.38
N PRO A 14 -5.63 -20.19 -7.53
CA PRO A 14 -6.63 -19.26 -8.10
C PRO A 14 -7.91 -19.16 -7.28
N LYS A 15 -8.21 -20.18 -6.46
CA LYS A 15 -9.33 -20.20 -5.53
C LYS A 15 -8.84 -20.70 -4.18
N PHE A 16 -8.95 -19.86 -3.15
CA PHE A 16 -8.50 -20.22 -1.81
C PHE A 16 -9.51 -21.15 -1.12
N GLU A 17 -9.06 -22.35 -0.78
CA GLU A 17 -9.76 -23.29 0.11
C GLU A 17 -8.72 -23.80 1.12
N ALA A 18 -8.98 -23.63 2.42
CA ALA A 18 -7.96 -23.84 3.46
C ALA A 18 -7.31 -25.23 3.40
N LYS A 19 -8.12 -26.29 3.22
CA LYS A 19 -7.62 -27.66 3.12
C LYS A 19 -6.70 -27.84 1.91
N SER A 20 -7.16 -27.41 0.74
CA SER A 20 -6.40 -27.47 -0.52
C SER A 20 -5.12 -26.64 -0.45
N ALA A 21 -5.15 -25.49 0.21
CA ALA A 21 -3.97 -24.63 0.38
C ALA A 21 -2.89 -25.31 1.23
N ILE A 22 -3.26 -25.98 2.32
CA ILE A 22 -2.33 -26.74 3.16
C ILE A 22 -1.71 -27.89 2.36
N GLU A 23 -2.53 -28.67 1.65
CA GLU A 23 -2.05 -29.78 0.80
C GLU A 23 -1.06 -29.29 -0.27
N ILE A 24 -1.30 -28.11 -0.86
CA ILE A 24 -0.40 -27.52 -1.86
C ILE A 24 0.91 -27.06 -1.24
N VAL A 25 0.87 -26.43 -0.05
CA VAL A 25 2.06 -25.97 0.68
C VAL A 25 2.98 -27.14 1.00
N GLU A 26 2.42 -28.24 1.50
CA GLU A 26 3.18 -29.46 1.81
C GLU A 26 3.71 -30.12 0.54
N LYS A 27 2.88 -30.26 -0.51
CA LYS A 27 3.28 -30.93 -1.75
C LYS A 27 4.42 -30.24 -2.50
N HIS A 28 4.54 -28.92 -2.40
CA HIS A 28 5.51 -28.13 -3.16
C HIS A 28 6.56 -27.45 -2.28
N ASP A 29 6.65 -27.82 -0.99
CA ASP A 29 7.61 -27.26 -0.02
C ASP A 29 7.62 -25.72 -0.02
N VAL A 30 6.43 -25.10 0.06
CA VAL A 30 6.29 -23.63 -0.06
C VAL A 30 6.94 -22.93 1.13
N ILE A 31 7.92 -22.05 0.86
CA ILE A 31 8.67 -21.31 1.88
C ILE A 31 8.11 -19.90 2.18
N ALA A 32 7.28 -19.36 1.29
CA ALA A 32 6.71 -18.03 1.43
C ALA A 32 5.30 -17.99 0.82
N LEU A 33 4.36 -17.36 1.54
CA LEU A 33 2.98 -17.20 1.10
C LEU A 33 2.61 -15.72 1.11
N VAL A 34 2.11 -15.22 -0.02
CA VAL A 34 1.54 -13.87 -0.14
C VAL A 34 0.03 -14.02 -0.23
N THR A 35 -0.70 -13.40 0.70
CA THR A 35 -2.17 -13.47 0.77
C THR A 35 -2.76 -12.09 1.01
N VAL A 36 -4.03 -11.90 0.64
CA VAL A 36 -4.78 -10.68 0.91
C VAL A 36 -5.60 -10.87 2.17
N LEU A 37 -5.51 -9.91 3.09
CA LEU A 37 -6.37 -9.87 4.28
C LEU A 37 -7.72 -9.25 3.89
N ALA A 38 -8.70 -10.09 3.54
CA ALA A 38 -10.04 -9.63 3.18
C ALA A 38 -10.86 -9.07 4.38
N LYS A 39 -10.31 -9.11 5.60
CA LYS A 39 -10.99 -8.70 6.85
C LYS A 39 -10.03 -7.93 7.76
N PHE A 40 -9.71 -6.69 7.40
CA PHE A 40 -9.21 -5.70 8.33
C PHE A 40 -10.22 -4.56 8.31
N LYS A 41 -11.06 -4.49 9.34
CA LYS A 41 -12.09 -3.46 9.47
C LYS A 41 -11.80 -2.71 10.75
N ASP A 42 -11.74 -1.38 10.66
CA ASP A 42 -11.66 -0.45 11.79
C ASP A 42 -10.34 -0.42 12.60
N GLN A 43 -9.15 -0.60 12.00
CA GLN A 43 -7.90 -0.45 12.77
C GLN A 43 -6.71 0.12 11.98
N GLU A 44 -5.96 0.99 12.65
CA GLU A 44 -4.67 1.52 12.19
C GLU A 44 -3.70 0.36 11.93
N ALA A 45 -3.16 0.29 10.72
CA ALA A 45 -2.31 -0.79 10.27
C ALA A 45 -0.87 -0.30 10.05
N TYR A 46 0.08 -0.89 10.77
CA TYR A 46 1.50 -0.75 10.44
C TYR A 46 1.78 -1.43 9.10
N VAL A 47 2.32 -0.68 8.14
CA VAL A 47 2.60 -1.18 6.78
C VAL A 47 4.09 -1.26 6.44
N GLY A 48 4.96 -0.86 7.38
CA GLY A 48 6.40 -0.97 7.21
C GLY A 48 7.11 0.35 6.92
N LYS A 49 8.39 0.21 6.56
CA LYS A 49 9.25 1.31 6.10
C LYS A 49 9.12 1.45 4.58
N PRO A 50 9.34 2.66 4.02
CA PRO A 50 9.39 2.81 2.58
C PRO A 50 10.48 1.94 1.95
N ALA A 51 10.23 1.47 0.73
CA ALA A 51 11.23 0.78 -0.06
C ALA A 51 12.44 1.68 -0.30
N PRO A 52 13.65 1.12 -0.51
CA PRO A 52 14.81 1.91 -0.88
C PRO A 52 14.50 2.85 -2.05
N HIS A 53 14.92 4.11 -1.94
CA HIS A 53 14.70 5.15 -2.95
C HIS A 53 13.23 5.61 -3.13
N VAL A 54 12.33 5.16 -2.26
CA VAL A 54 10.98 5.72 -2.12
C VAL A 54 10.95 6.65 -0.92
N GLU A 55 10.44 7.85 -1.12
CA GLU A 55 10.19 8.84 -0.09
C GLU A 55 8.70 8.96 0.19
N LEU A 56 8.36 9.14 1.46
CA LEU A 56 7.01 9.38 1.94
C LEU A 56 6.96 10.73 2.65
N ARG A 57 5.83 11.41 2.55
CA ARG A 57 5.50 12.57 3.38
C ARG A 57 4.12 12.37 3.97
N THR A 58 3.85 13.06 5.07
CA THR A 58 2.50 13.22 5.61
C THR A 58 2.18 14.69 5.57
N ASN A 59 1.19 15.07 4.75
CA ASN A 59 0.65 16.43 4.74
C ASN A 59 -0.53 16.46 5.72
N GLY A 60 -0.22 16.66 7.00
CA GLY A 60 -1.21 16.83 8.07
C GLY A 60 -1.25 18.28 8.55
N ASP A 61 -2.46 18.79 8.79
CA ASP A 61 -2.68 20.17 9.25
C ASP A 61 -2.67 20.28 10.79
N ASP A 62 -2.65 19.14 11.49
CA ASP A 62 -2.85 19.02 12.94
C ASP A 62 -1.59 18.57 13.71
N PHE A 63 -1.56 18.84 15.02
CA PHE A 63 -0.50 18.44 15.98
C PHE A 63 -0.20 16.92 16.04
N ILE A 64 -1.08 16.08 15.48
CA ILE A 64 -0.98 14.60 15.49
C ILE A 64 -0.28 14.07 14.23
N GLY A 65 -0.13 14.89 13.18
CA GLY A 65 0.58 14.50 11.95
C GLY A 65 -0.16 13.50 11.05
N ILE A 66 -1.45 13.27 11.31
CA ILE A 66 -2.34 12.47 10.45
C ILE A 66 -2.68 13.29 9.20
N GLY A 67 -2.52 12.68 8.02
CA GLY A 67 -2.85 13.32 6.77
C GLY A 67 -2.71 12.41 5.57
N THR A 68 -2.82 13.00 4.38
CA THR A 68 -2.57 12.25 3.13
C THR A 68 -1.12 11.80 3.07
N VAL A 69 -0.88 10.63 2.45
CA VAL A 69 0.44 10.01 2.33
C VAL A 69 0.97 10.11 0.90
N PRO A 70 1.39 11.28 0.40
CA PRO A 70 2.01 11.35 -0.92
C PRO A 70 3.36 10.63 -0.94
N THR A 71 3.69 10.07 -2.10
CA THR A 71 4.91 9.31 -2.32
C THR A 71 5.73 9.89 -3.46
N ARG A 72 7.04 9.63 -3.44
CA ARG A 72 7.97 9.99 -4.51
C ARG A 72 9.00 8.88 -4.68
N GLY A 73 9.33 8.52 -5.90
CA GLY A 73 10.33 7.48 -6.17
C GLY A 73 10.44 7.12 -7.65
N LEU A 74 11.42 6.30 -7.99
CA LEU A 74 11.68 5.87 -9.37
C LEU A 74 10.64 4.88 -9.89
N ASP A 75 9.91 4.21 -9.00
CA ASP A 75 8.90 3.21 -9.34
C ASP A 75 7.51 3.79 -9.63
N LEU A 76 7.36 5.11 -9.62
CA LEU A 76 6.09 5.77 -9.91
C LEU A 76 5.72 5.67 -11.40
N MET A 77 4.42 5.47 -11.66
CA MET A 77 3.88 5.52 -13.02
C MET A 77 4.10 6.92 -13.61
N ILE A 78 4.63 6.98 -14.85
CA ILE A 78 4.95 8.24 -15.55
C ILE A 78 3.68 9.09 -15.79
N GLY A 79 2.51 8.46 -15.81
CA GLY A 79 1.20 9.10 -15.94
C GLY A 79 0.19 8.16 -16.58
N TYR A 80 -1.09 8.52 -16.54
CA TYR A 80 -2.14 7.76 -17.22
C TYR A 80 -2.00 7.89 -18.75
N ALA A 81 -2.39 6.85 -19.49
CA ALA A 81 -2.17 6.76 -20.93
C ALA A 81 -2.81 7.92 -21.73
N ASP A 82 -3.94 8.45 -21.25
CA ASP A 82 -4.67 9.59 -21.80
C ASP A 82 -4.07 10.96 -21.42
N GLN A 83 -3.17 11.01 -20.44
CA GLN A 83 -2.62 12.24 -19.85
C GLN A 83 -1.13 12.44 -20.17
N PHE A 84 -0.52 11.53 -20.94
CA PHE A 84 0.92 11.50 -21.22
C PHE A 84 1.45 12.76 -21.91
N LEU A 85 0.61 13.52 -22.60
CA LEU A 85 0.99 14.76 -23.29
C LEU A 85 0.97 16.01 -22.40
N ALA A 86 0.45 15.91 -21.16
CA ALA A 86 0.20 17.05 -20.28
C ALA A 86 1.02 17.03 -18.98
N SER A 87 1.74 15.95 -18.68
CA SER A 87 2.52 15.82 -17.46
C SER A 87 3.96 16.28 -17.65
N ASP A 88 4.37 17.31 -16.90
CA ASP A 88 5.78 17.60 -16.62
C ASP A 88 6.36 16.40 -15.86
N SER A 89 6.94 15.45 -16.59
CA SER A 89 7.41 14.15 -16.12
C SER A 89 8.70 14.25 -15.30
N SER A 90 8.74 15.12 -14.30
CA SER A 90 9.88 15.13 -13.38
C SER A 90 9.66 14.07 -12.32
N ALA A 91 10.60 13.14 -12.16
CA ALA A 91 10.67 12.19 -11.04
C ALA A 91 10.78 12.86 -9.65
N GLN A 92 10.61 14.18 -9.58
CA GLN A 92 10.72 15.03 -8.41
C GLN A 92 9.36 15.45 -7.85
N SER A 93 8.25 15.27 -8.60
CA SER A 93 6.90 15.60 -8.12
C SER A 93 6.36 14.54 -7.15
N TRP A 94 5.61 14.99 -6.16
CA TRP A 94 4.89 14.14 -5.21
C TRP A 94 3.60 13.61 -5.82
N THR A 95 3.36 12.31 -5.72
CA THR A 95 2.14 11.65 -6.21
C THR A 95 1.25 11.26 -5.03
N GLY A 96 -0.02 11.68 -5.06
CA GLY A 96 -1.00 11.33 -4.02
C GLY A 96 -1.50 9.89 -4.15
N THR A 97 -1.71 9.19 -3.01
CA THR A 97 -2.16 7.78 -2.97
C THR A 97 -3.61 7.60 -2.56
N ASP A 98 -4.33 8.69 -2.25
CA ASP A 98 -5.67 8.67 -1.62
C ASP A 98 -5.71 7.98 -0.23
N ASP A 99 -4.57 7.52 0.28
CA ASP A 99 -4.46 6.94 1.62
C ASP A 99 -4.20 8.03 2.67
N VAL A 100 -4.76 7.81 3.86
CA VAL A 100 -4.56 8.63 5.06
C VAL A 100 -3.80 7.82 6.10
N GLY A 101 -2.80 8.47 6.69
CA GLY A 101 -1.93 7.85 7.66
C GLY A 101 -1.04 8.86 8.37
N PHE A 102 -0.13 8.32 9.18
CA PHE A 102 0.94 9.10 9.82
C PHE A 102 2.24 8.31 9.77
N THR A 103 3.35 9.01 9.94
CA THR A 103 4.67 8.40 10.05
C THR A 103 5.21 8.60 11.45
N ASP A 104 5.68 7.53 12.07
CA ASP A 104 6.37 7.54 13.36
C ASP A 104 7.74 6.89 13.20
N GLU A 105 8.84 7.55 13.56
CA GLU A 105 10.21 6.99 13.44
C GLU A 105 10.52 6.28 12.08
N HIS A 106 10.10 6.85 10.95
CA HIS A 106 10.20 6.29 9.58
C HIS A 106 9.33 5.05 9.30
N GLN A 107 8.37 4.77 10.16
CA GLN A 107 7.38 3.70 10.04
C GLN A 107 6.05 4.28 9.60
N LEU A 108 5.45 3.73 8.55
CA LEU A 108 4.16 4.18 8.04
C LEU A 108 3.03 3.40 8.70
N TRP A 109 2.02 4.14 9.15
CA TRP A 109 0.75 3.63 9.65
C TRP A 109 -0.38 4.14 8.76
N LEU A 110 -1.20 3.23 8.21
CA LEU A 110 -2.37 3.58 7.42
C LEU A 110 -3.64 3.44 8.26
N ILE A 111 -4.53 4.42 8.11
CA ILE A 111 -5.78 4.51 8.87
C ILE A 111 -6.97 4.23 7.95
N GLY A 112 -6.89 4.63 6.69
CA GLY A 112 -7.95 4.44 5.72
C GLY A 112 -7.69 5.23 4.44
N GLN A 113 -8.72 5.35 3.60
CA GLN A 113 -8.68 6.17 2.39
C GLN A 113 -9.46 7.47 2.61
N GLU A 114 -8.98 8.57 2.05
CA GLU A 114 -9.63 9.89 2.14
C GLU A 114 -11.02 9.85 1.49
N SER A 115 -11.16 9.13 0.38
CA SER A 115 -12.44 8.88 -0.29
C SER A 115 -13.46 8.10 0.54
N SER A 116 -13.01 7.34 1.54
CA SER A 116 -13.86 6.52 2.41
C SER A 116 -14.18 7.19 3.77
N ARG A 117 -13.80 8.46 3.94
CA ARG A 117 -13.96 9.21 5.20
C ARG A 117 -15.43 9.47 5.56
N ILE A 118 -15.84 9.03 6.75
CA ILE A 118 -17.16 9.29 7.33
C ILE A 118 -17.10 10.58 8.16
N LYS A 119 -18.00 11.53 7.86
CA LYS A 119 -18.14 12.76 8.65
C LYS A 119 -19.32 12.64 9.62
N THR A 120 -19.04 12.58 10.92
CA THR A 120 -20.07 12.49 11.97
C THR A 120 -19.97 13.69 12.90
N ARG A 121 -21.01 14.53 12.93
CA ARG A 121 -21.11 15.72 13.81
C ARG A 121 -19.89 16.65 13.72
N GLY A 122 -19.31 16.80 12.53
CA GLY A 122 -18.12 17.63 12.28
C GLY A 122 -16.77 16.95 12.59
N ALA A 123 -16.78 15.76 13.19
CA ALA A 123 -15.59 14.93 13.37
C ALA A 123 -15.41 13.97 12.17
N ASN A 124 -14.15 13.65 11.88
CA ASN A 124 -13.79 12.73 10.80
C ASN A 124 -13.52 11.34 11.39
N GLY A 125 -14.17 10.33 10.85
CA GLY A 125 -13.90 8.92 11.13
C GLY A 125 -13.58 8.18 9.84
N TYR A 126 -12.83 7.07 9.96
CA TYR A 126 -12.52 6.17 8.86
C TYR A 126 -13.18 4.80 9.15
N PRO A 127 -13.71 4.10 8.11
CA PRO A 127 -14.43 2.83 8.25
C PRO A 127 -13.53 1.59 8.44
#